data_AF-A0AA97ANV2-F1
#
_entry.id   AF-A0AA97ANV2-F1
#
_cell.length_a   1.000
_cell.length_b   1.000
_cell.length_c   1.000
_cell.angle_alpha   90.00
_cell.angle_beta   90.00
_cell.angle_gamma   90.00
#
_symmetry.space_group_name_H-M   'P 1'
#
loop_
_entity.id
_entity.type
_entity.pdbx_description
1 polymer ?
#
loop_
_entity_poly.entity_id
_entity_poly.type
_entity_poly.pdbx_seq_one_letter_code
_entity_poly.pdbx_strand_id
1 'polypeptide(L)'
;MSELFNQIADFYGGDSMLKARFTDLAFLASSLGRALVSGDALEVSHFDGYMNRRKSFEQVSRLDTIVCLARVTALLEAKLKELPTSELEALDRMRQMMLQASEPSK
;
A
#
# COMPACT_ATOMS: atom_id res chain seq x y z
N MET A 1 -8.95 10.82 -15.11
CA MET A 1 -8.68 9.53 -14.43
C MET A 1 -7.17 9.49 -14.18
N SER A 2 -6.69 9.10 -12.99
CA SER A 2 -5.24 9.10 -12.68
C SER A 2 -4.54 8.00 -13.46
N GLU A 3 -3.50 8.36 -14.20
CA GLU A 3 -2.76 7.40 -15.04
C GLU A 3 -1.96 6.45 -14.15
N LEU A 4 -1.27 6.97 -13.13
CA LEU A 4 -0.55 6.17 -12.14
C LEU A 4 -1.49 5.16 -11.46
N PHE A 5 -2.68 5.58 -11.04
CA PHE A 5 -3.64 4.68 -10.40
C PHE A 5 -4.03 3.52 -11.33
N ASN A 6 -4.28 3.80 -12.60
CA ASN A 6 -4.61 2.77 -13.59
C ASN A 6 -3.44 1.80 -13.79
N GLN A 7 -2.22 2.31 -13.97
CA GLN A 7 -1.04 1.45 -14.14
C GLN A 7 -0.73 0.58 -12.91
N ILE A 8 -1.06 1.07 -11.71
CA ILE A 8 -0.96 0.30 -10.47
C ILE A 8 -2.08 -0.73 -10.40
N ALA A 9 -3.33 -0.37 -10.72
CA ALA A 9 -4.44 -1.31 -10.78
C ALA A 9 -4.17 -2.45 -11.78
N ASP A 10 -3.57 -2.13 -12.93
CA ASP A 10 -3.13 -3.11 -13.93
C ASP A 10 -2.09 -4.08 -13.37
N PHE A 11 -1.13 -3.57 -12.59
CA PHE A 11 -0.12 -4.39 -11.91
C PHE A 11 -0.75 -5.41 -10.94
N TYR A 12 -1.88 -5.06 -10.30
CA TYR A 12 -2.67 -5.98 -9.47
C TYR A 12 -3.64 -6.88 -10.26
N GLY A 13 -3.57 -6.90 -11.59
CA GLY A 13 -4.33 -7.82 -12.45
C GLY A 13 -5.50 -7.18 -13.21
N GLY A 14 -5.29 -6.00 -13.77
CA GLY A 14 -6.08 -5.41 -14.86
C GLY A 14 -7.42 -4.80 -14.49
N ASP A 15 -8.19 -5.41 -13.58
CA ASP A 15 -9.59 -4.99 -13.35
C ASP A 15 -9.92 -4.63 -11.90
N SER A 16 -9.02 -4.84 -10.93
CA SER A 16 -9.29 -4.28 -9.60
C SER A 16 -8.13 -4.25 -8.63
N MET A 17 -7.80 -3.03 -8.19
CA MET A 17 -7.12 -2.80 -6.92
C MET A 17 -7.91 -3.38 -5.72
N LEU A 18 -9.17 -3.80 -5.88
CA LEU A 18 -9.92 -4.53 -4.83
C LEU A 18 -9.32 -5.91 -4.52
N LYS A 19 -8.52 -6.50 -5.43
CA LYS A 19 -7.82 -7.76 -5.17
C LYS A 19 -6.57 -7.58 -4.29
N ALA A 20 -6.06 -6.37 -4.15
CA ALA A 20 -4.94 -6.08 -3.27
C ALA A 20 -5.31 -6.43 -1.82
N ARG A 21 -4.38 -7.01 -1.06
CA ARG A 21 -4.58 -7.25 0.36
C ARG A 21 -4.52 -5.92 1.12
N PHE A 22 -5.05 -5.90 2.34
CA PHE A 22 -4.95 -4.72 3.23
C PHE A 22 -3.49 -4.25 3.37
N THR A 23 -2.56 -5.18 3.58
CA THR A 23 -1.13 -4.90 3.71
C THR A 23 -0.53 -4.30 2.43
N ASP A 24 -0.90 -4.83 1.26
CA ASP A 24 -0.42 -4.33 -0.04
C ASP A 24 -0.84 -2.85 -0.23
N LEU A 25 -2.10 -2.52 0.10
CA LEU A 25 -2.61 -1.14 0.06
C LEU A 25 -1.93 -0.23 1.08
N ALA A 26 -1.66 -0.72 2.30
CA ALA A 26 -1.01 0.04 3.36
C ALA A 26 0.45 0.40 2.99
N PHE A 27 1.20 -0.57 2.46
CA PHE A 27 2.56 -0.31 1.96
C PHE A 27 2.54 0.66 0.79
N LEU A 28 1.61 0.47 -0.16
CA LEU A 28 1.48 1.38 -1.30
C LEU A 28 1.16 2.81 -0.87
N ALA A 29 0.24 3.01 0.07
CA ALA A 29 -0.08 4.35 0.61
C ALA A 29 1.15 4.99 1.27
N SER A 30 1.95 4.21 1.99
CA SER A 30 3.20 4.68 2.60
C SER A 30 4.22 5.10 1.52
N SER A 31 4.42 4.27 0.49
CA SER A 31 5.31 4.59 -0.64
C SER A 31 4.87 5.85 -1.37
N LEU A 32 3.56 6.01 -1.63
CA LEU A 32 2.99 7.21 -2.27
C LEU A 32 3.22 8.46 -1.42
N GLY A 33 3.00 8.38 -0.10
CA GLY A 33 3.25 9.49 0.82
C GLY A 33 4.72 9.90 0.87
N ARG A 34 5.64 8.92 0.84
CA ARG A 34 7.08 9.18 0.80
C ARG A 34 7.49 9.84 -0.52
N ALA A 35 7.12 9.23 -1.65
CA ALA A 35 7.44 9.73 -2.99
C ALA A 35 6.90 11.15 -3.23
N LEU A 36 5.76 11.51 -2.63
CA LEU A 36 5.22 12.87 -2.70
C LEU A 36 6.18 13.91 -2.10
N VAL A 37 6.86 13.57 -1.00
CA VAL A 37 7.77 14.46 -0.28
C VAL A 37 9.17 14.43 -0.88
N SER A 38 9.72 13.24 -1.14
CA SER A 38 11.11 13.09 -1.58
C SER A 38 11.29 13.24 -3.10
N GLY A 39 10.25 13.00 -3.89
CA GLY A 39 10.35 12.89 -5.35
C GLY A 39 10.97 11.57 -5.82
N ASP A 40 11.15 10.61 -4.92
CA ASP A 40 11.69 9.29 -5.26
C ASP A 40 10.73 8.49 -6.14
N ALA A 41 11.27 7.45 -6.77
CA ALA A 41 10.47 6.49 -7.51
C ALA A 41 9.46 5.79 -6.58
N LEU A 42 8.27 5.52 -7.11
CA LEU A 42 7.27 4.75 -6.40
C LEU A 42 7.52 3.26 -6.60
N GLU A 43 7.78 2.56 -5.51
CA GLU A 43 7.91 1.11 -5.55
C GLU A 43 6.60 0.42 -5.16
N VAL A 44 6.15 -0.49 -6.02
CA VAL A 44 4.98 -1.32 -5.80
C VAL A 44 5.40 -2.78 -5.84
N SER A 45 5.05 -3.52 -4.81
CA SER A 45 5.29 -4.95 -4.70
C SER A 45 3.99 -5.68 -4.42
N HIS A 46 3.79 -6.81 -5.09
CA HIS A 46 2.65 -7.68 -4.86
C HIS A 46 3.10 -9.13 -4.85
N PHE A 47 2.54 -9.91 -3.93
CA PHE A 47 2.71 -11.36 -3.90
C PHE A 47 1.36 -12.01 -4.20
N ASP A 48 1.28 -12.68 -5.35
CA ASP A 48 0.06 -13.36 -5.82
C ASP A 48 -0.05 -14.82 -5.31
N GLY A 49 0.84 -15.23 -4.40
CA GLY A 49 0.94 -16.59 -3.87
C GLY A 49 1.92 -17.49 -4.63
N TYR A 50 2.28 -17.15 -5.87
CA TYR A 50 3.17 -17.93 -6.73
C TYR A 50 4.42 -17.14 -7.15
N MET A 51 4.32 -15.82 -7.28
CA MET A 51 5.42 -14.93 -7.65
C MET A 51 5.41 -13.61 -6.87
N ASN A 52 6.60 -13.18 -6.45
CA ASN A 52 6.84 -11.82 -5.99
C ASN A 52 7.06 -10.91 -7.20
N ARG A 53 6.07 -10.06 -7.49
CA ARG A 53 6.16 -9.05 -8.54
C ARG A 53 6.57 -7.74 -7.90
N ARG A 54 7.48 -7.00 -8.56
CA ARG A 54 7.87 -5.65 -8.18
C ARG A 54 7.87 -4.76 -9.41
N LYS A 55 7.40 -3.53 -9.26
CA LYS A 55 7.42 -2.51 -10.30
C LYS A 55 7.83 -1.18 -9.68
N SER A 56 8.69 -0.45 -10.37
CA SER A 56 9.08 0.92 -10.02
C SER A 56 8.44 1.89 -11.00
N PHE A 57 7.90 2.99 -10.50
CA PHE A 57 7.38 4.09 -11.31
C PHE A 57 8.24 5.32 -11.07
N GLU A 58 8.93 5.76 -12.12
CA GLU A 58 9.82 6.93 -12.09
C GLU A 58 9.10 8.16 -12.65
N GLN A 59 9.59 9.36 -12.29
CA GLN A 59 9.11 10.65 -12.84
C GLN A 59 7.59 10.86 -12.74
N VAL A 60 6.99 10.42 -11.64
CA VAL A 60 5.55 10.51 -11.44
C VAL A 60 5.15 11.93 -11.03
N SER A 61 4.10 12.47 -11.67
CA SER A 61 3.60 13.80 -11.35
C SER A 61 3.11 13.88 -9.90
N ARG A 62 3.51 14.92 -9.16
CA ARG A 62 3.03 15.14 -7.77
C ARG A 62 1.50 15.18 -7.67
N LEU A 63 0.84 15.80 -8.64
CA LEU A 63 -0.61 15.85 -8.68
C LEU A 63 -1.20 14.45 -8.86
N ASP A 64 -0.62 13.65 -9.75
CA ASP A 64 -1.09 12.28 -10.00
C ASP A 64 -0.83 11.37 -8.79
N THR A 65 0.31 11.53 -8.11
CA THR A 65 0.63 10.88 -6.84
C THR A 65 -0.39 11.21 -5.76
N ILE A 66 -0.81 12.47 -5.60
CA ILE A 66 -1.84 12.87 -4.64
C ILE A 66 -3.18 12.22 -4.95
N VAL A 67 -3.60 12.25 -6.23
CA VAL A 67 -4.86 11.64 -6.65
C VAL A 67 -4.83 10.13 -6.44
N CYS A 68 -3.72 9.47 -6.74
CA CYS A 68 -3.53 8.05 -6.50
C CYS A 68 -3.57 7.73 -5.01
N LEU A 69 -2.85 8.50 -4.16
CA LEU A 69 -2.85 8.33 -2.71
C LEU A 69 -4.26 8.41 -2.13
N ALA A 70 -5.03 9.44 -2.51
CA ALA A 70 -6.41 9.60 -2.04
C ALA A 70 -7.31 8.40 -2.39
N ARG A 71 -7.12 7.79 -3.57
CA ARG A 71 -7.88 6.60 -3.98
C ARG A 71 -7.42 5.35 -3.22
N VAL A 72 -6.11 5.17 -3.03
CA VAL A 72 -5.54 4.04 -2.30
C VAL A 72 -5.99 4.07 -0.85
N THR A 73 -5.97 5.23 -0.20
CA THR A 73 -6.41 5.36 1.20
C THR A 73 -7.91 5.14 1.35
N ALA A 74 -8.74 5.55 0.40
CA ALA A 74 -10.17 5.24 0.39
C ALA A 74 -10.43 3.73 0.29
N LEU A 75 -9.67 3.01 -0.56
CA LEU A 75 -9.75 1.54 -0.64
C LEU A 75 -9.24 0.86 0.63
N LEU A 76 -8.19 1.40 1.24
CA LEU A 76 -7.64 0.90 2.50
C LEU A 76 -8.66 1.06 3.64
N GLU A 77 -9.35 2.20 3.70
CA GLU A 77 -10.42 2.45 4.66
C GLU A 77 -11.59 1.48 4.47
N ALA A 78 -12.02 1.27 3.23
CA ALA A 78 -13.08 0.30 2.92
C ALA A 78 -12.70 -1.11 3.38
N LYS A 79 -11.47 -1.56 3.07
CA LYS A 79 -10.97 -2.87 3.53
C LYS A 79 -10.85 -2.96 5.05
N LEU A 80 -10.39 -1.90 5.71
CA LEU A 80 -10.28 -1.88 7.18
C LEU A 80 -11.65 -2.12 7.84
N LYS A 81 -12.71 -1.54 7.28
CA LYS A 81 -14.09 -1.72 7.78
C LYS A 81 -14.65 -3.13 7.53
N GLU A 82 -14.14 -3.83 6.52
CA GLU A 82 -14.55 -5.18 6.15
C GLU A 82 -13.74 -6.29 6.83
N LEU A 83 -12.62 -5.94 7.49
CA LEU A 83 -11.76 -6.93 8.14
C LEU A 83 -12.47 -7.63 9.30
N PRO A 84 -12.36 -8.97 9.42
CA PRO A 84 -12.82 -9.70 10.59
C PRO A 84 -12.09 -9.22 11.85
N THR A 85 -12.78 -9.23 12.99
CA THR A 85 -12.19 -8.84 14.30
C THR A 85 -10.90 -9.60 14.61
N SER A 86 -10.81 -10.87 14.24
CA SER A 86 -9.61 -11.70 14.42
C SER A 86 -8.40 -11.20 13.64
N GLU A 87 -8.59 -10.62 12.45
CA GLU A 87 -7.52 -10.02 11.66
C GLU A 87 -7.11 -8.65 12.20
N LEU A 88 -8.07 -7.86 12.69
CA LEU A 88 -7.77 -6.60 13.39
C LEU A 88 -6.91 -6.84 14.64
N GLU A 89 -7.28 -7.83 15.46
CA GLU A 89 -6.48 -8.22 16.62
C GLU A 89 -5.08 -8.73 16.23
N ALA A 90 -4.96 -9.43 15.09
CA ALA A 90 -3.65 -9.87 14.59
C ALA A 90 -2.78 -8.68 14.19
N LEU A 91 -3.35 -7.68 13.52
CA LEU A 91 -2.66 -6.42 13.20
C LEU A 91 -2.21 -5.68 14.46
N ASP A 92 -3.06 -5.62 15.49
CA ASP A 92 -2.72 -5.00 16.78
C ASP A 92 -1.59 -5.75 17.50
N ARG A 93 -1.61 -7.09 17.51
CA ARG A 93 -0.52 -7.91 18.06
C ARG A 93 0.79 -7.67 17.32
N MET A 94 0.77 -7.65 15.98
CA MET A 94 1.95 -7.35 15.16
C MET A 94 2.51 -5.96 15.47
N ARG A 95 1.63 -4.96 15.64
CA ARG A 95 2.03 -3.60 16.03
C ARG A 95 2.70 -3.57 17.40
N GLN A 96 2.12 -4.25 18.40
CA GLN A 96 2.71 -4.33 19.75
C GLN A 96 4.09 -5.00 19.74
N MET A 97 4.25 -6.09 18.99
CA MET A 97 5.54 -6.77 18.84
C MET A 97 6.60 -5.86 18.19
N MET A 98 6.24 -5.11 17.14
CA MET A 98 7.16 -4.18 16.48
C MET A 98 7.60 -3.05 17.40
N LEU A 99 6.69 -2.53 18.23
CA LEU A 99 7.01 -1.50 19.23
C LEU A 99 7.98 -2.04 20.29
N GLN A 100 7.75 -3.26 20.80
CA GLN A 100 8.65 -3.90 21.77
C GLN A 100 10.03 -4.22 21.19
N ALA A 101 10.10 -4.63 19.92
CA ALA A 101 11.38 -4.88 19.24
C ALA A 101 12.17 -3.60 18.92
N SER A 102 11.49 -2.44 18.92
CA SER A 102 12.10 -1.13 18.67
C SER A 102 12.62 -0.45 19.94
N GLU A 103 12.30 -0.99 21.13
CA GLU A 103 12.90 -0.52 22.37
C GLU A 103 14.35 -1.02 22.47
N PRO A 104 15.35 -0.13 22.64
CA PRO A 104 16.72 -0.56 22.83
C PRO A 104 16.77 -1.37 24.13
N SER A 105 17.21 -2.63 24.02
CA SER A 105 17.50 -3.46 25.19
C SER A 105 18.51 -2.69 26.05
N LYS A 106 18.11 -2.39 27.29
CA LYS A 106 18.94 -1.70 28.29
C LYS A 106 20.18 -2.53 28.62
#